data_AF-A0A3L9E080-F1
#
_entry.id   AF-A0A3L9E080-F1
#
_cell.length_a   1.000
_cell.length_b   1.000
_cell.length_c   1.000
_cell.angle_alpha   90.00
_cell.angle_beta   90.00
_cell.angle_gamma   90.00
#
_symmetry.space_group_name_H-M   'P 1'
#
loop_
_entity.id
_entity.type
_entity.pdbx_description
1 polymer ?
#
loop_
_entity_poly.entity_id
_entity_poly.type
_entity_poly.pdbx_seq_one_letter_code
_entity_poly.pdbx_strand_id
1 'polypeptide(L)' 'MIFQLLRTGQKDKVAMWFKSEKLGKFVHMTYVAVCDESGDFQGVLEYIQEIQDFFELDGDIMRAIK' A
#
# COMPACT_ATOMS: atom_id res chain seq x y z
N MET A 1 16.99 -3.44 -3.06
CA MET A 1 16.21 -2.80 -1.97
C MET A 1 14.97 -2.12 -2.55
N ILE A 2 13.81 -2.12 -1.87
CA ILE A 2 12.53 -1.61 -2.41
C ILE A 2 12.68 -0.20 -3.02
N PHE A 3 13.35 0.71 -2.31
CA PHE A 3 13.58 2.08 -2.77
C PHE A 3 14.38 2.18 -4.08
N GLN A 4 15.31 1.26 -4.34
CA GLN A 4 16.05 1.26 -5.61
C GLN A 4 15.16 0.85 -6.78
N LEU A 5 14.24 -0.11 -6.58
CA LEU A 5 13.29 -0.51 -7.62
C LEU A 5 12.39 0.66 -8.02
N LEU A 6 11.92 1.42 -7.02
CA LEU A 6 11.09 2.61 -7.21
C LEU A 6 11.88 3.74 -7.88
N ARG A 7 13.07 4.06 -7.37
CA ARG A 7 13.91 5.15 -7.91
C ARG A 7 14.37 4.89 -9.35
N THR A 8 14.60 3.64 -9.72
CA THR A 8 15.05 3.27 -11.07
C THR A 8 13.90 3.06 -12.05
N GLY A 9 12.64 3.18 -11.61
CA GLY A 9 11.47 2.88 -12.44
C GLY A 9 11.30 1.40 -12.80
N GLN A 10 12.04 0.48 -12.15
CA GLN A 10 11.82 -0.95 -12.33
C GLN A 10 10.44 -1.39 -11.79
N LYS A 11 9.91 -0.63 -10.83
CA LYS A 11 8.56 -0.76 -10.28
C LYS A 11 8.04 0.63 -9.93
N ASP A 12 6.77 0.89 -10.19
CA ASP A 12 6.13 2.14 -9.75
C ASP A 12 5.51 2.00 -8.36
N LYS A 13 5.21 0.76 -7.95
CA LYS A 13 4.57 0.44 -6.68
C LYS A 13 5.06 -0.89 -6.14
N VAL A 14 5.24 -0.95 -4.83
CA VAL A 14 5.46 -2.18 -4.06
C VAL A 14 4.45 -2.20 -2.91
N ALA A 15 3.72 -3.29 -2.78
CA ALA A 15 2.73 -3.48 -1.73
C ALA A 15 2.97 -4.80 -1.01
N MET A 16 2.74 -4.80 0.30
CA MET A 16 2.82 -5.99 1.15
C MET A 16 1.87 -5.87 2.33
N TRP A 17 1.45 -7.00 2.86
CA TRP A 17 0.59 -7.06 4.03
C TRP A 17 1.15 -8.04 5.05
N PHE A 18 0.91 -7.74 6.32
CA PHE A 18 1.34 -8.60 7.42
C PHE A 18 0.46 -8.37 8.65
N LYS A 19 0.43 -9.36 9.54
CA LYS A 19 -0.16 -9.19 10.87
C LYS A 19 0.85 -8.46 11.74
N SER A 20 0.52 -7.25 12.17
CA SER A 20 1.36 -6.49 13.09
C SER A 20 1.16 -7.02 14.51
N GLU A 21 2.17 -7.67 15.07
CA GLU A 21 2.11 -8.17 16.46
C GLU A 21 1.90 -7.02 17.46
N LYS A 22 2.50 -5.85 17.19
CA LYS A 22 2.36 -4.66 18.04
C LYS A 22 0.94 -4.07 18.03
N LEU A 23 0.27 -4.08 16.88
CA LEU A 23 -1.07 -3.51 16.72
C LEU A 23 -2.19 -4.55 16.89
N GLY A 24 -1.84 -5.84 16.93
CA GLY A 24 -2.80 -6.95 16.97
C GLY A 24 -3.67 -7.07 15.70
N LYS A 25 -3.34 -6.34 14.63
CA LYS A 25 -4.19 -6.12 13.45
C LYS A 25 -3.43 -6.42 12.16
N PHE A 26 -4.16 -6.79 11.10
CA PHE A 26 -3.58 -6.85 9.75
C PHE A 26 -3.40 -5.44 9.18
N VAL A 27 -2.22 -5.21 8.62
CA VAL A 27 -1.88 -3.94 7.95
C VAL A 27 -1.43 -4.21 6.52
N HIS A 28 -1.79 -3.30 5.63
CA HIS A 28 -1.34 -3.25 4.25
C HIS A 28 -0.44 -2.02 4.08
N MET A 29 0.82 -2.25 3.74
CA MET A 29 1.81 -1.20 3.53
C MET A 29 2.09 -1.05 2.04
N THR A 30 2.10 0.19 1.57
CA THR A 30 2.35 0.51 0.17
C THR A 30 3.43 1.57 0.05
N TYR A 31 4.36 1.32 -0.87
CA TYR A 31 5.33 2.30 -1.37
C TYR A 31 5.01 2.61 -2.82
N VAL A 32 4.93 3.89 -3.16
CA VAL A 32 4.69 4.37 -4.53
C VAL A 32 5.80 5.35 -4.91
N ALA A 33 6.38 5.18 -6.10
CA ALA A 33 7.28 6.17 -6.67
C ALA A 33 6.47 7.43 -7.03
N VAL A 34 6.89 8.57 -6.50
CA VAL A 34 6.32 9.87 -6.87
C VAL A 34 7.25 10.47 -7.91
N CYS A 35 6.72 10.69 -9.12
CA CYS A 35 7.41 11.38 -10.19
C CYS A 35 6.68 12.69 -10.51
N ASP A 36 7.40 13.67 -11.04
CA ASP A 36 6.79 14.89 -11.57
C ASP A 36 6.17 14.66 -12.95
N GLU A 37 5.66 15.73 -13.57
CA GLU A 37 5.03 15.69 -14.88
C GLU A 37 5.99 15.27 -16.01
N SER A 38 7.30 15.46 -15.82
CA SER A 38 8.33 15.04 -16.78
C SER A 38 8.74 13.58 -16.58
N GLY A 39 8.22 12.92 -15.54
CA GLY A 39 8.56 11.55 -15.16
C GLY A 39 9.80 11.46 -14.27
N ASP A 40 10.35 12.59 -13.82
CA ASP A 40 11.53 12.62 -12.96
C ASP A 40 11.15 12.23 -11.52
N PHE A 41 11.89 11.28 -10.96
CA PHE A 41 11.65 10.75 -9.63
C PHE A 41 11.86 11.83 -8.55
N GLN A 42 10.80 12.10 -7.78
CA GLN A 42 10.75 13.09 -6.70
C GLN A 42 10.84 12.45 -5.31
N GLY A 43 10.48 11.18 -5.17
CA GLY A 43 10.54 10.49 -3.88
C GLY A 43 9.65 9.25 -3.80
N VAL A 44 9.42 8.78 -2.57
CA VAL A 44 8.52 7.65 -2.31
C VAL A 44 7.43 8.08 -1.33
N LEU A 45 6.18 7.85 -1.72
CA LEU A 45 5.03 7.94 -0.82
C LEU A 45 4.86 6.59 -0.12
N GLU A 46 5.01 6.59 1.20
CA GLU A 46 4.74 5.43 2.06
C GLU A 46 3.43 5.66 2.83
N TYR A 47 2.54 4.69 2.77
CA TYR A 47 1.33 4.70 3.60
C TYR A 47 0.97 3.30 4.08
N ILE A 48 0.32 3.27 5.24
CA ILE A 48 -0.13 2.06 5.91
C ILE A 48 -1.65 2.16 6.07
N GLN A 49 -2.35 1.11 5.69
CA GLN A 49 -3.77 0.94 5.92
C GLN A 49 -3.96 -0.21 6.90
N GLU A 50 -4.77 0.00 7.93
CA GLU A 50 -5.31 -1.12 8.68
C GLU A 50 -6.34 -1.83 7.80
N ILE A 51 -6.22 -3.15 7.68
CA ILE A 51 -7.07 -3.98 6.82
C ILE A 51 -7.78 -5.09 7.61
N GLN A 52 -7.75 -5.03 8.94
CA GLN A 52 -8.39 -6.02 9.82
C GLN A 52 -9.87 -6.20 9.47
N ASP A 53 -10.58 -5.09 9.27
CA ASP A 53 -12.01 -5.09 8.93
C ASP A 53 -12.34 -5.98 7.74
N PHE A 54 -11.46 -6.08 6.73
CA PHE A 54 -11.72 -6.93 5.55
C PHE A 54 -11.73 -8.43 5.89
N PHE A 55 -11.05 -8.85 6.95
CA PHE A 55 -11.06 -10.25 7.42
C PHE A 55 -12.26 -10.55 8.33
N GLU A 56 -12.89 -9.52 8.89
CA GLU A 56 -14.06 -9.62 9.76
C GLU A 56 -15.37 -9.42 9.00
N LEU A 57 -15.30 -9.12 7.70
CA LEU A 57 -16.46 -9.12 6.81
C LEU A 57 -16.94 -10.57 6.60
N ASP A 58 -18.02 -10.94 7.27
CA ASP A 58 -18.78 -12.15 6.95
C ASP A 58 -19.66 -11.90 5.70
N GLY A 59 -19.34 -12.57 4.59
CA GLY A 59 -20.14 -12.60 3.35
C GLY A 59 -19.83 -11.51 2.29
N ASP A 60 -20.39 -11.68 1.09
CA ASP A 60 -20.25 -10.77 -0.08
C ASP A 60 -20.96 -9.42 0.10
N ILE A 61 -20.65 -8.68 1.17
CA ILE A 61 -21.29 -7.39 1.45
C ILE A 61 -20.59 -6.28 0.67
N MET A 62 -20.90 -6.18 -0.63
CA MET A 62 -20.76 -4.93 -1.38
C MET A 62 -21.75 -3.91 -0.82
N ARG A 63 -21.29 -3.00 0.05
CA ARG A 63 -22.10 -1.83 0.43
C ARG A 63 -22.30 -0.98 -0.82
N ALA A 64 -23.49 -1.05 -1.42
CA ALA A 64 -23.91 -0.14 -2.46
C ALA A 64 -23.76 1.30 -1.95
N ILE A 65 -22.86 2.06 -2.56
CA ILE A 65 -22.75 3.50 -2.38
C ILE A 65 -23.99 4.09 -3.09
N LYS A 66 -24.89 4.71 -2.34
CA LYS A 66 -26.05 5.42 -2.86
C LYS A 66 -25.73 6.91 -3.02
#